data_AF-A0A9D8L5Q3-F1
#
_entry.id   AF-A0A9D8L5Q3-F1
#
_cell.length_a   1.000
_cell.length_b   1.000
_cell.length_c   1.000
_cell.angle_alpha   90.00
_cell.angle_beta   90.00
_cell.angle_gamma   90.00
#
_symmetry.space_group_name_H-M   'P 1'
#
loop_
_entity.id
_entity.type
_entity.pdbx_description
1 polymer ?
#
loop_
_entity_poly.entity_id
_entity_poly.type
_entity_poly.pdbx_seq_one_letter_code
_entity_poly.pdbx_strand_id
1 'polypeptide(L)'
;MRFLFELAFTILIATTIGFATAWYAVDRGVVFGTVTVGAWKAWPLEGSANADPYSLAMLARSGEIPLGGGEGIAFTATTDSRGNPLSGHCTYAVDGQTPPARLWTLTAYDALGHLMPNAAGRTGFLSREILRRPDGDFVIT
;
A
#
# COMPACT_ATOMS: atom_id res chain seq x y z
N MET A 1 20.32 33.60 -32.54
CA MET A 1 20.96 32.90 -31.39
C MET A 1 20.14 33.05 -30.10
N ARG A 2 19.78 34.27 -29.66
CA ARG A 2 18.97 34.49 -28.43
C ARG A 2 17.68 33.64 -28.35
N PHE A 3 16.88 33.63 -29.41
CA PHE A 3 15.65 32.83 -29.47
C PHE A 3 15.89 31.31 -29.27
N LEU A 4 16.97 30.77 -29.83
CA LEU A 4 17.31 29.36 -29.67
C LEU A 4 17.70 29.03 -28.22
N PHE A 5 18.41 29.93 -27.54
CA PHE A 5 18.73 29.78 -26.13
C PHE A 5 17.48 29.88 -25.24
N GLU A 6 16.60 30.84 -25.48
CA GLU A 6 15.33 30.99 -24.75
C GLU A 6 14.42 29.76 -24.93
N LEU A 7 14.32 29.25 -26.16
CA LEU A 7 13.57 28.03 -26.47
C LEU A 7 14.17 26.82 -25.75
N ALA A 8 15.49 26.62 -25.86
CA ALA A 8 16.19 25.50 -25.21
C ALA A 8 16.04 25.54 -23.68
N PHE A 9 16.15 26.73 -23.10
CA PHE A 9 15.97 26.94 -21.66
C PHE A 9 14.53 26.62 -21.22
N THR A 10 13.54 27.06 -21.99
CA THR A 10 12.12 26.77 -21.72
C THR A 10 11.83 25.27 -21.81
N ILE A 11 12.34 24.58 -22.84
CA ILE A 11 12.21 23.12 -22.99
C ILE A 11 12.87 22.41 -21.81
N LEU A 12 14.07 22.85 -21.40
CA LEU A 12 14.78 22.26 -20.27
C LEU A 12 13.96 22.37 -18.97
N ILE A 13 13.41 23.55 -18.68
CA ILE A 13 12.55 23.76 -17.51
C ILE A 13 11.30 22.90 -17.58
N ALA A 14 10.57 22.93 -18.70
CA ALA A 14 9.34 22.17 -18.85
C ALA A 14 9.60 20.66 -18.69
N THR A 15 10.68 20.16 -19.30
CA THR A 15 11.06 18.76 -19.24
C THR A 15 11.47 18.35 -17.83
N THR A 16 12.33 19.13 -17.18
CA THR A 16 12.79 18.82 -15.81
C THR A 16 11.64 18.83 -14.81
N ILE A 17 10.75 19.82 -14.87
CA ILE A 17 9.57 19.88 -14.00
C ILE A 17 8.63 18.71 -14.30
N GLY A 18 8.29 18.47 -15.57
CA GLY A 18 7.39 17.39 -15.96
C GLY A 18 7.88 16.02 -15.49
N PHE A 19 9.15 15.70 -15.76
CA PHE A 19 9.76 14.46 -15.28
C PHE A 19 9.83 14.37 -13.76
N ALA A 20 10.21 15.46 -13.07
CA ALA A 20 10.26 15.46 -11.61
C ALA A 20 8.88 15.20 -10.99
N THR A 21 7.82 15.83 -11.53
CA THR A 21 6.45 15.61 -11.05
C THR A 21 5.95 14.20 -11.33
N ALA A 22 6.23 13.66 -12.51
CA ALA A 22 5.83 12.30 -12.87
C ALA A 22 6.58 11.27 -12.00
N TRP A 23 7.89 11.45 -11.82
CA TRP A 23 8.70 10.61 -10.95
C TRP A 23 8.19 10.64 -9.51
N TYR A 24 7.91 11.84 -8.97
CA TYR A 24 7.37 12.00 -7.62
C TYR A 24 6.02 11.29 -7.44
N ALA A 25 5.11 11.42 -8.40
CA ALA A 25 3.80 10.78 -8.36
C ALA A 25 3.90 9.25 -8.37
N VAL A 26 4.84 8.69 -9.14
CA VAL A 26 5.07 7.24 -9.20
C VAL A 26 5.82 6.72 -7.97
N ASP A 27 6.70 7.52 -7.36
CA ASP A 27 7.51 7.13 -6.20
C ASP A 27 6.73 7.09 -4.87
N ARG A 28 5.82 8.05 -4.68
CA ARG A 28 5.15 8.26 -3.38
C ARG A 28 3.83 7.50 -3.21
N GLY A 29 3.45 6.68 -4.19
CA GLY A 29 2.31 5.79 -4.09
C GLY A 29 0.98 6.40 -4.55
N VAL A 30 0.08 5.51 -4.93
CA VAL A 30 -1.12 5.78 -5.72
C VAL A 30 -2.06 6.75 -5.03
N VAL A 31 -2.25 7.91 -5.65
CA VAL A 31 -3.04 9.04 -5.15
C VAL A 31 -4.54 8.85 -5.39
N PHE A 32 -4.92 7.94 -6.29
CA PHE A 32 -6.28 7.80 -6.78
C PHE A 32 -6.94 6.49 -6.35
N GLY A 33 -8.23 6.53 -6.05
CA GLY A 33 -9.01 5.33 -5.73
C GLY A 33 -8.67 4.68 -4.38
N THR A 34 -7.89 5.33 -3.52
CA THR A 34 -7.56 4.81 -2.18
C THR A 34 -8.82 4.73 -1.31
N VAL A 35 -9.07 3.55 -0.76
CA VAL A 35 -10.04 3.33 0.30
C VAL A 35 -9.30 3.32 1.63
N THR A 36 -9.74 4.15 2.58
CA THR A 36 -9.15 4.22 3.93
C THR A 36 -10.16 3.74 4.96
N VAL A 37 -9.75 2.81 5.81
CA VAL A 37 -10.56 2.26 6.93
C VAL A 37 -9.69 2.29 8.19
N GLY A 38 -9.92 3.29 9.05
CA GLY A 38 -9.05 3.54 10.20
C GLY A 38 -7.61 3.82 9.75
N ALA A 39 -6.64 3.05 10.26
CA ALA A 39 -5.24 3.15 9.87
C ALA A 39 -4.89 2.41 8.56
N TRP A 40 -5.84 1.64 8.01
CA TRP A 40 -5.62 0.80 6.83
C TRP A 40 -5.97 1.52 5.55
N LYS A 41 -5.17 1.30 4.51
CA LYS A 41 -5.40 1.77 3.14
C LYS A 41 -5.43 0.60 2.17
N ALA A 42 -6.25 0.70 1.15
CA ALA A 42 -6.32 -0.26 0.06
C ALA A 42 -6.62 0.44 -1.27
N TRP A 43 -6.27 -0.22 -2.37
CA TRP A 43 -6.50 0.29 -3.72
C TRP A 43 -7.24 -0.74 -4.57
N PRO A 44 -8.59 -0.76 -4.51
CA PRO A 44 -9.39 -1.85 -5.07
C PRO A 44 -9.31 -2.00 -6.61
N LEU A 45 -8.92 -0.95 -7.32
CA LEU A 45 -8.97 -0.89 -8.78
C LEU A 45 -7.62 -1.19 -9.46
N GLU A 46 -6.52 -1.28 -8.72
CA GLU A 46 -5.16 -1.40 -9.27
C GLU A 46 -4.95 -2.65 -10.14
N GLY A 47 -5.60 -3.77 -9.80
CA GLY A 47 -5.57 -5.00 -10.59
C GLY A 47 -6.74 -5.16 -11.56
N SER A 48 -7.50 -4.10 -11.83
CA SER A 48 -8.67 -4.14 -12.73
C SER A 48 -8.37 -3.50 -14.09
N ALA A 49 -9.24 -3.76 -15.07
CA ALA A 49 -9.18 -3.07 -16.37
C ALA A 49 -9.36 -1.54 -16.28
N ASN A 50 -9.83 -1.04 -15.12
CA ASN A 50 -10.05 0.38 -14.86
C ASN A 50 -8.94 1.01 -14.01
N ALA A 51 -7.80 0.34 -13.85
CA ALA A 51 -6.65 0.88 -13.14
C ALA A 51 -6.21 2.20 -13.79
N ASP A 52 -5.95 3.22 -12.97
CA ASP A 52 -5.50 4.52 -13.49
C ASP A 52 -4.03 4.44 -13.98
N PRO A 53 -3.60 5.36 -14.86
CA PRO A 53 -2.25 5.33 -15.42
C PRO A 53 -1.11 5.42 -14.39
N TYR A 54 -1.32 6.07 -13.25
CA TYR A 54 -0.29 6.19 -12.21
C TYR A 54 -0.15 4.89 -11.42
N SER A 55 -1.26 4.21 -11.13
CA SER A 55 -1.25 2.85 -10.59
C SER A 55 -0.46 1.89 -11.47
N LEU A 56 -0.72 1.90 -12.79
CA LEU A 56 0.00 1.05 -13.75
C LEU A 56 1.49 1.37 -13.80
N ALA A 57 1.86 2.66 -13.78
CA ALA A 57 3.26 3.09 -13.77
C ALA A 57 3.98 2.69 -12.47
N MET A 58 3.30 2.75 -11.33
CA MET A 58 3.84 2.30 -10.04
C MET A 58 4.08 0.80 -10.05
N LEU A 59 3.09 -0.01 -10.43
CA LEU A 59 3.22 -1.47 -10.51
C LEU A 59 4.35 -1.88 -11.46
N ALA A 60 4.47 -1.21 -12.61
CA ALA A 60 5.58 -1.44 -13.54
C ALA A 60 6.96 -1.11 -12.94
N ARG A 61 7.03 -0.16 -12.00
CA ARG A 61 8.26 0.24 -11.32
C ARG A 61 8.58 -0.65 -10.11
N SER A 62 7.58 -1.01 -9.29
CA SER A 62 7.76 -1.86 -8.11
C SER A 62 7.94 -3.33 -8.49
N GLY A 63 7.42 -3.75 -9.64
CA GLY A 63 7.39 -5.15 -10.06
C GLY A 63 6.36 -5.97 -9.28
N GLU A 64 5.46 -5.31 -8.55
CA GLU A 64 4.38 -5.95 -7.82
C GLU A 64 3.29 -6.42 -8.80
N ILE A 65 2.67 -7.55 -8.45
CA ILE A 65 1.53 -8.08 -9.18
C ILE A 65 0.30 -7.81 -8.31
N PRO A 66 -0.63 -6.93 -8.75
CA PRO A 66 -1.81 -6.61 -7.97
C PRO A 66 -2.79 -7.79 -7.98
N LEU A 67 -3.66 -7.83 -6.97
CA LEU A 67 -4.80 -8.74 -6.98
C LEU A 67 -5.85 -8.25 -7.98
N GLY A 68 -6.32 -9.15 -8.85
CA GLY A 68 -7.44 -8.87 -9.74
C GLY A 68 -8.74 -8.60 -8.96
N GLY A 69 -9.69 -7.91 -9.59
CA GLY A 69 -10.95 -7.48 -8.93
C GLY A 69 -11.82 -8.61 -8.35
N GLY A 70 -11.59 -9.87 -8.74
CA GLY A 70 -12.25 -11.05 -8.16
C GLY A 70 -11.34 -11.93 -7.30
N GLU A 71 -10.05 -11.62 -7.19
CA GLU A 71 -9.06 -12.40 -6.46
C GLU A 71 -8.96 -11.96 -5.00
N GLY A 72 -9.03 -10.66 -4.75
CA GLY A 72 -9.04 -10.12 -3.40
C GLY A 72 -8.71 -8.64 -3.32
N ILE A 73 -8.46 -8.17 -2.10
CA ILE A 73 -8.04 -6.80 -1.80
C ILE A 73 -7.01 -6.85 -0.67
N ALA A 74 -5.91 -6.13 -0.85
CA ALA A 74 -4.88 -5.99 0.17
C ALA A 74 -5.10 -4.67 0.93
N PHE A 75 -5.07 -4.75 2.27
CA PHE A 75 -5.07 -3.59 3.14
C PHE A 75 -3.69 -3.46 3.77
N THR A 76 -3.13 -2.25 3.75
CA THR A 76 -1.82 -1.94 4.33
C THR A 76 -1.96 -0.81 5.35
N ALA A 77 -1.32 -0.96 6.50
CA ALA A 77 -1.20 0.08 7.52
C ALA A 77 0.28 0.32 7.82
N THR A 78 0.69 1.59 7.84
CA THR A 78 2.05 2.02 8.22
C THR A 78 2.05 2.81 9.53
N THR A 79 0.87 3.12 10.07
CA THR A 79 0.68 3.83 11.34
C THR A 79 -0.28 3.08 12.25
N ASP A 80 -0.26 3.41 13.53
CA ASP A 80 -1.28 3.02 14.50
C ASP A 80 -2.57 3.85 14.34
N SER A 81 -3.57 3.57 15.18
CA SER A 81 -4.85 4.28 15.20
C SER A 81 -4.76 5.75 15.65
N ARG A 82 -3.63 6.18 16.21
CA ARG A 82 -3.35 7.57 16.60
C ARG A 82 -2.51 8.30 15.56
N GLY A 83 -2.12 7.62 14.47
CA GLY A 83 -1.29 8.18 13.40
C GLY A 83 0.21 8.11 13.66
N ASN A 84 0.68 7.43 14.72
CA ASN A 84 2.11 7.23 14.94
C ASN A 84 2.64 6.12 14.01
N PRO A 85 3.86 6.25 13.44
CA PRO A 85 4.47 5.17 12.68
C PRO A 85 4.55 3.87 13.47
N LEU A 86 4.28 2.74 12.80
CA LEU A 86 4.43 1.42 13.42
C LEU A 86 5.91 1.15 13.75
N SER A 87 6.16 0.56 14.92
CA SER A 87 7.50 0.25 15.41
C SER A 87 7.51 -1.13 16.06
N GLY A 88 8.53 -1.93 15.76
CA GLY A 88 8.75 -3.24 16.40
C GLY A 88 9.05 -3.16 17.91
N HIS A 89 9.23 -1.97 18.47
CA HIS A 89 9.41 -1.75 19.91
C HIS A 89 8.08 -1.63 20.68
N CYS A 90 6.96 -1.56 19.97
CA CYS A 90 5.63 -1.40 20.56
C CYS A 90 4.81 -2.68 20.41
N THR A 91 3.82 -2.84 21.30
CA THR A 91 2.79 -3.87 21.17
C THR A 91 1.54 -3.23 20.58
N TYR A 92 0.97 -3.87 19.57
CA TYR A 92 -0.25 -3.43 18.91
C TYR A 92 -1.35 -4.47 19.09
N ALA A 93 -2.59 -4.02 19.01
CA ALA A 93 -3.73 -4.91 18.87
C ALA A 93 -4.40 -4.60 17.53
N VAL A 94 -4.71 -5.65 16.77
CA VAL A 94 -5.58 -5.58 15.61
C VAL A 94 -6.90 -6.23 16.02
N ASP A 95 -7.92 -5.40 16.18
CA ASP A 95 -9.27 -5.80 16.56
C ASP A 95 -10.32 -5.38 15.53
N GLY A 96 -11.48 -6.04 15.56
CA GLY A 96 -12.61 -5.73 14.71
C GLY A 96 -13.05 -6.90 13.83
N GLN A 97 -13.95 -6.59 12.90
CA GLN A 97 -14.43 -7.53 11.89
C GLN A 97 -13.73 -7.29 10.56
N THR A 98 -13.39 -8.37 9.87
CA THR A 98 -12.88 -8.30 8.50
C THR A 98 -14.02 -8.22 7.49
N PRO A 99 -13.83 -7.58 6.32
CA PRO A 99 -14.75 -7.73 5.19
C PRO A 99 -15.03 -9.21 4.87
N PRO A 100 -16.22 -9.55 4.33
CA PRO A 100 -16.53 -10.91 3.92
C PRO A 100 -15.51 -11.42 2.90
N ALA A 101 -14.81 -12.50 3.24
CA ALA A 101 -13.81 -13.13 2.38
C ALA A 101 -13.79 -14.64 2.65
N ARG A 102 -13.34 -15.43 1.65
CA ARG A 102 -13.12 -16.88 1.83
C ARG A 102 -11.96 -17.17 2.79
N LEU A 103 -10.93 -16.32 2.74
CA LEU A 103 -9.73 -16.37 3.55
C LEU A 103 -9.17 -14.93 3.63
N TRP A 104 -8.51 -14.59 4.73
CA TRP A 104 -7.58 -13.47 4.79
C TRP A 104 -6.28 -13.90 5.47
N THR A 105 -5.22 -13.14 5.20
CA THR A 105 -3.91 -13.24 5.86
C THR A 105 -3.52 -11.90 6.46
N LEU A 106 -2.73 -11.94 7.53
CA LEU A 106 -2.12 -10.75 8.15
C LEU A 106 -0.64 -11.03 8.36
N THR A 107 0.21 -10.19 7.79
CA THR A 107 1.67 -10.35 7.82
C THR A 107 2.30 -9.00 8.14
N ALA A 108 3.32 -9.00 8.99
CA ALA A 108 4.10 -7.80 9.29
C ALA A 108 5.40 -7.79 8.47
N TYR A 109 5.69 -6.64 7.86
CA TYR A 109 6.86 -6.42 7.03
C TYR A 109 7.69 -5.26 7.58
N ASP A 110 8.99 -5.26 7.32
CA ASP A 110 9.83 -4.09 7.51
C ASP A 110 9.57 -3.01 6.44
N ALA A 111 10.23 -1.86 6.55
CA ALA A 111 10.07 -0.75 5.60
C ALA A 111 10.57 -1.07 4.17
N LEU A 112 11.32 -2.16 3.99
CA LEU A 112 11.82 -2.65 2.71
C LEU A 112 10.97 -3.80 2.15
N GLY A 113 9.90 -4.21 2.85
CA GLY A 113 9.03 -5.30 2.44
C GLY A 113 9.52 -6.70 2.83
N HIS A 114 10.55 -6.82 3.67
CA HIS A 114 11.00 -8.12 4.16
C HIS A 114 10.18 -8.60 5.34
N LEU A 115 10.04 -9.92 5.47
CA LEU A 115 9.41 -10.53 6.64
C LEU A 115 10.20 -10.20 7.90
N MET A 116 9.50 -9.75 8.95
CA MET A 116 10.15 -9.42 10.21
C MET A 116 10.60 -10.70 10.95
N PRO A 117 11.91 -10.87 11.21
CA PRO A 117 12.40 -12.00 11.98
C PRO A 117 11.91 -11.88 13.43
N ASN A 118 11.43 -12.98 13.98
CA ASN A 118 10.96 -13.05 15.36
C ASN A 118 11.29 -14.40 16.00
N ALA A 119 11.41 -14.40 17.32
CA ALA A 119 11.77 -15.59 18.09
C ALA A 119 10.73 -16.72 18.00
N ALA A 120 9.48 -16.39 17.68
CA ALA A 120 8.41 -17.37 17.49
C ALA A 120 8.46 -18.07 16.12
N GLY A 121 9.29 -17.61 15.19
CA GLY A 121 9.36 -18.14 13.82
C GLY A 121 8.05 -17.99 13.04
N ARG A 122 7.13 -17.11 13.48
CA ARG A 122 5.82 -16.92 12.86
C ARG A 122 5.76 -15.56 12.18
N THR A 123 5.57 -15.54 10.88
CA THR A 123 5.61 -14.31 10.09
C THR A 123 4.22 -13.75 9.75
N GLY A 124 3.16 -14.53 9.93
CA GLY A 124 1.79 -14.07 9.70
C GLY A 124 0.73 -14.95 10.34
N PHE A 125 -0.52 -14.54 10.17
CA PHE A 125 -1.72 -15.22 10.61
C PHE A 125 -2.63 -15.51 9.43
N LEU A 126 -3.29 -16.67 9.45
CA LEU A 126 -4.42 -16.96 8.58
C LEU A 126 -5.74 -16.81 9.35
N SER A 127 -6.80 -16.41 8.65
CA SER A 127 -8.15 -16.31 9.22
C SER A 127 -8.68 -17.57 9.94
N ARG A 128 -8.14 -18.75 9.63
CA ARG A 128 -8.47 -20.04 10.25
C ARG A 128 -7.71 -20.33 11.56
N GLU A 129 -6.70 -19.52 11.88
CA GLU A 129 -5.79 -19.71 13.03
C GLU A 129 -6.14 -18.81 14.21
N ILE A 130 -7.17 -17.97 14.06
CA ILE A 130 -7.61 -17.02 15.06
C ILE A 130 -8.89 -17.47 15.75
N LEU A 131 -9.04 -17.04 17.00
CA LEU A 131 -10.28 -17.19 17.74
C LEU A 131 -11.19 -15.99 17.47
N ARG A 132 -12.47 -16.27 17.23
CA ARG A 132 -13.50 -15.26 17.03
C ARG A 132 -14.49 -15.26 18.18
N ARG A 133 -14.99 -14.08 18.52
CA ARG A 133 -16.12 -13.88 19.43
C ARG A 133 -17.43 -14.29 18.73
N PRO A 134 -18.53 -14.49 19.48
CA PRO A 134 -19.82 -14.89 18.89
C PRO A 134 -20.39 -13.91 17.87
N ASP A 135 -20.03 -12.63 17.96
CA ASP A 135 -20.37 -11.57 17.00
C ASP A 135 -19.43 -11.53 15.78
N GLY A 136 -18.44 -12.42 15.70
CA GLY A 136 -17.48 -12.52 14.59
C GLY A 136 -16.24 -11.64 14.72
N ASP A 137 -16.19 -10.81 15.77
CA ASP A 137 -15.04 -9.97 16.11
C ASP A 137 -13.82 -10.82 16.53
N PHE A 138 -12.62 -10.30 16.36
CA PHE A 138 -11.38 -10.95 16.79
C PHE A 138 -10.39 -9.94 17.33
N VAL A 139 -9.37 -10.43 18.05
CA VAL A 139 -8.24 -9.61 18.50
C VAL A 139 -6.96 -10.39 18.26
N ILE A 140 -5.97 -9.74 17.65
CA ILE A 140 -4.61 -10.24 17.46
C ILE A 140 -3.64 -9.25 18.12
N THR A 141 -2.65 -9.76 18.85
CA THR A 141 -1.58 -8.97 19.49
C THR A 141 -0.21 -9.51 19.12
#